data_AF-C7RG30-F1
#
_entry.id   AF-C7RG30-F1
#
_cell.length_a   1.000
_cell.length_b   1.000
_cell.length_c   1.000
_cell.angle_alpha   90.00
_cell.angle_beta   90.00
_cell.angle_gamma   90.00
#
_symmetry.space_group_name_H-M   'P 1'
#
loop_
_entity.id
_entity.type
_entity.pdbx_description
1 polymer ?
#
loop_
_entity_poly.entity_id
_entity_poly.type
_entity_poly.pdbx_seq_one_letter_code
_entity_poly.pdbx_strand_id
1 'polypeptide(L)'
;MKTRNLTISAIFMALGLVMHFLVPPIFGGVKPDFLLSMMFISLIIAGDIKEAILIGVAGGIMSALTTSFPGGQIPNFIEKIIVAIVIFILIQKFGKDLNKYQIIFIYAFGTLVSGVLFLLLALGITKQMNLFLPSLPVVLVAMVVNSIFGLILMNAYKKIEKMI
;
A
#
# COMPACT_ATOMS: atom_id res chain seq x y z
N MET A 1 -15.67 14.21 -4.14
CA MET A 1 -15.75 12.75 -3.93
C MET A 1 -16.87 12.18 -4.77
N LYS A 2 -16.57 11.23 -5.66
CA LYS A 2 -17.61 10.48 -6.40
C LYS A 2 -17.93 9.22 -5.61
N THR A 3 -19.20 9.00 -5.27
CA THR A 3 -19.67 7.84 -4.48
C THR A 3 -19.23 6.51 -5.09
N ARG A 4 -19.22 6.42 -6.42
CA ARG A 4 -18.73 5.26 -7.16
C ARG A 4 -17.26 4.94 -6.86
N ASN A 5 -16.37 5.93 -6.94
CA ASN A 5 -14.93 5.72 -6.70
C ASN A 5 -14.68 5.28 -5.26
N LEU A 6 -15.36 5.92 -4.30
CA LEU A 6 -15.26 5.57 -2.89
C LEU A 6 -15.70 4.12 -2.63
N THR A 7 -16.77 3.67 -3.29
CA THR A 7 -17.28 2.31 -3.17
C THR A 7 -16.29 1.29 -3.73
N ILE A 8 -15.72 1.56 -4.91
CA ILE A 8 -14.70 0.70 -5.52
C ILE A 8 -13.45 0.64 -4.65
N SER A 9 -12.98 1.78 -4.16
CA SER A 9 -11.84 1.86 -3.22
C SER A 9 -12.11 1.06 -1.94
N ALA A 10 -13.32 1.14 -1.36
CA ALA A 10 -13.69 0.35 -0.19
C ALA A 10 -13.67 -1.17 -0.47
N ILE A 11 -14.14 -1.60 -1.65
CA ILE A 11 -14.07 -3.00 -2.08
C ILE A 11 -12.61 -3.46 -2.19
N PHE A 12 -11.74 -2.68 -2.83
CA PHE A 12 -10.32 -3.01 -2.93
C PHE A 12 -9.65 -3.08 -1.57
N MET A 13 -9.91 -2.13 -0.67
CA MET A 13 -9.36 -2.15 0.69
C MET A 13 -9.82 -3.38 1.47
N ALA A 14 -11.10 -3.75 1.40
CA ALA A 14 -11.63 -4.96 2.02
C ALA A 14 -10.98 -6.23 1.44
N LEU A 15 -10.83 -6.31 0.11
CA LEU A 15 -10.12 -7.41 -0.54
C LEU A 15 -8.66 -7.50 -0.11
N GLY A 16 -7.99 -6.35 0.06
CA GLY A 16 -6.63 -6.26 0.56
C GLY A 16 -6.49 -6.87 1.95
N LEU A 17 -7.46 -6.61 2.83
CA LEU A 17 -7.50 -7.19 4.18
C LEU A 17 -7.70 -8.71 4.16
N VAL A 18 -8.67 -9.19 3.37
CA VAL A 18 -8.97 -10.62 3.26
C VAL A 18 -7.75 -11.36 2.72
N MET A 19 -7.13 -10.85 1.65
CA MET A 19 -5.89 -11.41 1.10
C MET A 19 -4.75 -11.38 2.12
N HIS A 20 -4.64 -10.29 2.89
CA HIS A 20 -3.66 -10.21 3.97
C HIS A 20 -3.89 -11.31 5.00
N PHE A 21 -5.11 -11.68 5.38
CA PHE A 21 -5.31 -12.79 6.32
C PHE A 21 -5.10 -14.19 5.71
N LEU A 22 -5.44 -14.37 4.44
CA LEU A 22 -5.39 -15.68 3.79
C LEU A 22 -3.99 -16.09 3.32
N VAL A 23 -3.16 -15.14 2.89
CA VAL A 23 -1.86 -15.49 2.30
C VAL A 23 -0.81 -15.70 3.40
N PRO A 24 -0.23 -16.92 3.50
CA PRO A 24 0.81 -17.19 4.48
C PRO A 24 2.11 -16.43 4.14
N PRO A 25 3.02 -16.28 5.11
CA PRO A 25 4.33 -15.69 4.85
C PRO A 25 5.06 -16.48 3.75
N ILE A 26 5.59 -15.78 2.76
CA ILE A 26 6.33 -16.35 1.64
C ILE A 26 7.82 -15.98 1.82
N PHE A 27 8.76 -16.70 1.21
CA PHE A 27 10.19 -16.32 1.21
C PHE A 27 10.79 -15.95 2.57
N GLY A 28 10.96 -16.93 3.46
CA GLY A 28 11.69 -16.72 4.73
C GLY A 28 10.95 -15.91 5.79
N GLY A 29 9.61 -15.91 5.75
CA GLY A 29 8.76 -15.20 6.73
C GLY A 29 8.27 -13.83 6.24
N VAL A 30 8.53 -13.46 4.99
CA VAL A 30 8.08 -12.20 4.39
C VAL A 30 6.65 -12.33 3.89
N LYS A 31 5.73 -11.64 4.54
CA LYS A 31 4.36 -11.56 4.07
C LYS A 31 4.25 -10.46 3.00
N PRO A 32 3.80 -10.76 1.76
CA PRO A 32 3.55 -9.72 0.79
C PRO A 32 2.47 -8.76 1.32
N ASP A 33 2.70 -7.45 1.20
CA ASP A 33 1.76 -6.45 1.66
C ASP A 33 0.66 -6.23 0.61
N PHE A 34 -0.29 -7.18 0.56
CA PHE A 34 -1.47 -7.10 -0.29
C PHE A 34 -2.35 -5.90 0.05
N LEU A 35 -2.39 -5.50 1.33
CA LEU A 35 -3.15 -4.34 1.77
C LEU A 35 -2.58 -3.06 1.13
N LEU A 36 -1.25 -2.89 1.14
CA LEU A 36 -0.59 -1.76 0.48
C LEU A 36 -0.79 -1.76 -1.04
N SER A 37 -0.71 -2.94 -1.67
CA SER A 37 -0.98 -3.04 -3.12
C SER A 37 -2.41 -2.61 -3.46
N MET A 38 -3.40 -3.04 -2.67
CA MET A 38 -4.79 -2.61 -2.84
C MET A 38 -5.02 -1.14 -2.49
N MET A 39 -4.24 -0.60 -1.54
CA MET A 39 -4.23 0.83 -1.23
C MET A 39 -3.76 1.64 -2.44
N PHE A 40 -2.69 1.22 -3.14
CA PHE A 40 -2.19 1.95 -4.30
C PHE A 40 -3.16 1.97 -5.48
N ILE A 41 -3.82 0.86 -5.81
CA ILE A 41 -4.87 0.90 -6.84
C ILE A 41 -6.05 1.78 -6.43
N SER A 42 -6.44 1.75 -5.15
CA SER A 42 -7.47 2.65 -4.62
C SER A 42 -7.07 4.12 -4.76
N LEU A 43 -5.80 4.46 -4.53
CA LEU A 43 -5.27 5.81 -4.74
C LEU A 43 -5.22 6.22 -6.21
N ILE A 44 -5.00 5.28 -7.13
CA ILE A 44 -5.07 5.55 -8.58
C ILE A 44 -6.51 5.85 -9.01
N ILE A 45 -7.50 5.20 -8.39
CA ILE A 45 -8.94 5.40 -8.66
C ILE A 45 -9.47 6.67 -7.95
N ALA A 46 -8.84 7.07 -6.85
CA ALA A 46 -9.25 8.20 -6.05
C ALA A 46 -9.35 9.48 -6.90
N GLY A 47 -10.50 10.16 -6.81
CA GLY A 47 -10.76 11.34 -7.62
C GLY A 47 -10.24 12.65 -7.02
N ASP A 48 -9.97 12.66 -5.71
CA ASP A 48 -9.55 13.84 -4.97
C ASP A 48 -8.70 13.47 -3.73
N ILE A 49 -8.06 14.48 -3.15
CA ILE A 49 -7.20 14.32 -1.97
C ILE A 49 -7.96 13.86 -0.73
N LYS A 50 -9.27 14.17 -0.63
CA LYS A 50 -10.08 13.77 0.55
C LYS A 50 -10.27 12.26 0.55
N GLU A 51 -10.56 11.69 -0.61
CA GLU A 51 -10.63 10.25 -0.83
C GLU A 51 -9.28 9.57 -0.57
N ALA A 52 -8.18 10.16 -1.03
CA ALA A 52 -6.84 9.64 -0.76
C ALA A 52 -6.49 9.60 0.75
N ILE A 53 -6.85 10.64 1.50
CA ILE A 53 -6.66 10.68 2.96
C ILE A 53 -7.52 9.59 3.63
N LEU A 54 -8.77 9.42 3.22
CA LEU A 54 -9.64 8.36 3.74
C LEU A 54 -9.07 6.96 3.48
N ILE A 55 -8.54 6.72 2.28
CA ILE A 55 -7.85 5.47 1.93
C ILE A 55 -6.62 5.26 2.83
N GLY A 56 -5.82 6.30 3.05
CA GLY A 56 -4.66 6.25 3.94
C GLY A 56 -5.03 5.97 5.40
N VAL A 57 -6.08 6.60 5.91
CA VAL A 57 -6.59 6.38 7.28
C VAL A 57 -7.13 4.96 7.41
N ALA A 58 -7.96 4.50 6.48
CA ALA A 58 -8.48 3.14 6.49
C ALA A 58 -7.34 2.11 6.41
N GLY A 59 -6.40 2.29 5.48
CA GLY A 59 -5.21 1.45 5.36
C GLY A 59 -4.34 1.46 6.61
N GLY A 60 -4.17 2.62 7.24
CA GLY A 60 -3.45 2.76 8.50
C GLY A 60 -4.12 2.01 9.65
N ILE A 61 -5.44 2.14 9.82
CA ILE A 61 -6.21 1.39 10.83
C ILE A 61 -6.07 -0.11 10.58
N MET A 62 -6.31 -0.54 9.35
CA MET A 62 -6.27 -1.95 8.97
C MET A 62 -4.87 -2.54 9.19
N SER A 63 -3.82 -1.85 8.74
CA SER A 63 -2.43 -2.29 8.94
C SER A 63 -2.04 -2.30 10.42
N ALA A 64 -2.48 -1.30 11.20
CA ALA A 64 -2.23 -1.27 12.64
C ALA A 64 -2.91 -2.42 13.39
N LEU A 65 -4.13 -2.81 12.98
CA LEU A 65 -4.85 -3.93 13.58
C LEU A 65 -4.26 -5.29 13.21
N THR A 66 -3.65 -5.42 12.02
CA THR A 66 -3.14 -6.71 11.53
C THR A 66 -1.63 -6.87 11.68
N THR A 67 -0.91 -5.84 12.13
CA THR A 67 0.55 -5.91 12.25
C THR A 67 0.99 -6.92 13.30
N SER A 68 1.97 -7.75 12.94
CA SER A 68 2.66 -8.65 13.87
C SER A 68 4.00 -8.08 14.36
N PHE A 69 4.40 -6.90 13.85
CA PHE A 69 5.64 -6.27 14.26
C PHE A 69 5.47 -5.67 15.67
N PRO A 70 6.35 -5.98 16.65
CA PRO A 70 6.28 -5.43 18.00
C PRO A 70 6.25 -3.90 17.99
N GLY A 71 5.24 -3.29 18.64
CA GLY A 71 5.07 -1.83 18.63
C GLY A 71 4.73 -1.22 17.26
N GLY A 72 4.39 -2.04 16.26
CA GLY A 72 4.15 -1.61 14.89
C GLY A 72 2.82 -0.89 14.64
N GLN A 73 1.91 -0.84 15.62
CA GLN A 73 0.57 -0.27 15.47
C GLN A 73 0.62 1.24 15.14
N ILE A 74 1.34 2.02 15.96
CA ILE A 74 1.50 3.47 15.77
C ILE A 74 2.29 3.78 14.48
N PRO A 75 3.45 3.14 14.21
CA PRO A 75 4.16 3.30 12.94
C PRO A 75 3.27 3.05 11.72
N ASN A 76 2.50 1.95 11.69
CA ASN A 76 1.64 1.60 10.57
C ASN A 76 0.53 2.63 10.33
N PHE A 77 -0.10 3.12 11.39
CA PHE A 77 -1.16 4.10 11.25
C PHE A 77 -0.63 5.42 10.64
N ILE A 78 0.50 5.91 11.15
CA ILE A 78 1.09 7.17 10.71
C ILE A 78 1.67 7.05 9.29
N GLU A 79 2.45 6.00 9.03
CA GLU A 79 3.13 5.85 7.73
C GLU A 79 2.13 5.70 6.58
N LYS A 80 1.03 4.94 6.75
CA LYS A 80 0.06 4.73 5.68
C LYS A 80 -0.65 6.02 5.27
N ILE A 81 -0.91 6.92 6.21
CA ILE A 81 -1.46 8.25 5.91
C ILE A 81 -0.44 9.08 5.11
N ILE A 82 0.83 9.08 5.52
CA ILE A 82 1.90 9.81 4.82
C ILE A 82 2.08 9.25 3.40
N VAL A 83 2.19 7.93 3.27
CA VAL A 83 2.36 7.23 1.99
C VAL A 83 1.18 7.50 1.08
N ALA A 84 -0.05 7.46 1.58
CA ALA A 84 -1.23 7.75 0.78
C ALA A 84 -1.18 9.15 0.15
N ILE A 85 -0.79 10.15 0.93
CA ILE A 85 -0.65 11.53 0.46
C ILE A 85 0.49 11.64 -0.56
N VAL A 86 1.67 11.09 -0.24
CA VAL A 86 2.85 11.12 -1.13
C VAL A 86 2.56 10.46 -2.47
N ILE A 87 1.95 9.28 -2.46
CA ILE A 87 1.63 8.53 -3.66
C ILE A 87 0.49 9.16 -4.45
N PHE A 88 -0.53 9.70 -3.79
CA PHE A 88 -1.58 10.44 -4.48
C PHE A 88 -1.02 11.68 -5.20
N ILE A 89 -0.14 12.45 -4.57
CA ILE A 89 0.54 13.58 -5.22
C ILE A 89 1.36 13.11 -6.43
N LEU A 90 2.07 11.98 -6.30
CA LEU A 90 2.83 11.40 -7.40
C LEU A 90 1.93 11.00 -8.59
N ILE A 91 0.79 10.36 -8.31
CA ILE A 91 -0.21 9.99 -9.32
C ILE A 91 -0.74 11.23 -10.02
N GLN A 92 -1.08 12.29 -9.27
CA GLN A 92 -1.57 13.55 -9.84
C GLN A 92 -0.54 14.22 -10.76
N LYS A 93 0.76 14.08 -10.47
CA LYS A 93 1.83 14.58 -11.35
C LYS A 93 1.97 13.78 -12.65
N PHE A 94 1.73 12.47 -12.61
CA PHE A 94 1.77 11.63 -13.81
C PHE A 94 0.51 11.73 -14.66
N GLY A 95 -0.61 12.14 -14.07
CA GLY A 95 -1.91 12.20 -14.72
C GLY A 95 -2.65 10.86 -14.68
N LYS A 96 -3.86 10.85 -15.24
CA LYS A 96 -4.79 9.70 -15.13
C LYS A 96 -4.40 8.52 -16.01
N ASP A 97 -3.76 8.78 -17.15
CA ASP A 97 -3.39 7.76 -18.13
C ASP A 97 -2.01 7.16 -17.84
N LEU A 98 -1.93 6.43 -16.73
CA LEU A 98 -0.69 5.78 -16.32
C LEU A 98 -0.28 4.67 -17.29
N ASN A 99 0.95 4.78 -17.80
CA ASN A 99 1.60 3.72 -18.57
C ASN A 99 2.16 2.62 -17.65
N LYS A 100 2.57 1.49 -18.23
CA LYS A 100 3.09 0.33 -17.46
C LYS A 100 4.30 0.69 -16.58
N TYR A 101 5.18 1.57 -17.05
CA TYR A 101 6.39 1.96 -16.32
C TYR A 101 6.07 2.86 -15.13
N GLN A 102 5.12 3.77 -15.29
CA GLN A 102 4.62 4.62 -14.21
C GLN A 102 3.91 3.80 -13.13
N ILE A 103 3.14 2.78 -13.52
CA ILE A 103 2.52 1.85 -12.56
C ILE A 103 3.58 1.11 -11.76
N ILE A 104 4.57 0.49 -12.43
CA ILE A 104 5.69 -0.18 -11.75
C ILE A 104 6.39 0.80 -10.80
N PHE A 105 6.66 2.02 -11.27
CA PHE A 105 7.35 3.03 -10.48
C PHE A 105 6.54 3.43 -9.24
N ILE A 106 5.24 3.68 -9.37
CA ILE A 106 4.36 4.01 -8.24
C ILE A 106 4.38 2.90 -7.18
N TYR A 107 4.24 1.64 -7.60
CA TYR A 107 4.22 0.51 -6.67
C TYR A 107 5.59 0.27 -6.02
N ALA A 108 6.67 0.35 -6.81
CA ALA A 108 8.02 0.19 -6.30
C ALA A 108 8.37 1.31 -5.31
N PHE A 109 8.24 2.56 -5.76
CA PHE A 109 8.55 3.74 -4.95
C PHE A 109 7.66 3.82 -3.72
N GLY A 110 6.35 3.58 -3.84
CA GLY A 110 5.45 3.58 -2.71
C GLY A 110 5.76 2.48 -1.69
N THR A 111 6.13 1.28 -2.15
CA THR A 111 6.52 0.19 -1.24
C THR A 111 7.83 0.51 -0.52
N LEU A 112 8.81 1.10 -1.20
CA LEU A 112 10.04 1.57 -0.56
C LEU A 112 9.76 2.65 0.47
N VAL A 113 9.00 3.69 0.11
CA VAL A 113 8.68 4.79 1.02
C VAL A 113 7.92 4.26 2.24
N SER A 114 6.92 3.42 2.04
CA SER A 114 6.16 2.79 3.14
C SER A 114 7.04 1.94 4.05
N GLY A 115 7.83 1.03 3.47
CA GLY A 115 8.70 0.16 4.24
C GLY A 115 9.79 0.91 5.02
N VAL A 116 10.43 1.90 4.39
CA VAL A 116 11.46 2.70 5.06
C VAL A 116 10.86 3.58 6.16
N LEU A 117 9.74 4.27 5.88
CA LEU A 117 9.07 5.09 6.90
C LEU A 117 8.58 4.24 8.07
N PHE A 118 7.98 3.08 7.79
CA PHE A 118 7.55 2.15 8.82
C PHE A 118 8.72 1.74 9.72
N LEU A 119 9.84 1.32 9.13
CA LEU A 119 11.01 0.87 9.89
C LEU A 119 11.66 2.00 10.70
N LEU A 120 11.76 3.21 10.14
CA LEU A 120 12.30 4.38 10.85
C LEU A 120 11.42 4.78 12.05
N LEU A 121 10.09 4.81 11.86
CA LEU A 121 9.15 5.13 12.94
C LEU A 121 9.14 4.03 14.01
N ALA A 122 9.15 2.76 13.60
CA ALA A 122 9.21 1.63 14.51
C ALA A 122 10.51 1.66 15.33
N LEU A 123 11.65 1.94 14.70
CA LEU A 123 12.94 2.08 15.39
C LEU A 123 12.92 3.24 16.39
N GLY A 124 12.35 4.40 16.01
CA GLY A 124 12.25 5.56 16.88
C GLY A 124 11.42 5.32 18.15
N ILE A 125 10.35 4.53 18.04
CA ILE A 125 9.44 4.23 19.16
C ILE A 125 9.96 3.08 20.03
N THR A 126 10.37 1.97 19.40
CA THR A 126 10.70 0.72 20.12
C THR A 126 12.18 0.62 20.48
N LYS A 127 13.06 1.35 19.79
CA LYS A 127 14.53 1.25 19.88
C LYS A 127 15.08 -0.15 19.58
N GLN A 128 14.31 -0.99 18.87
CA GLN A 128 14.65 -2.37 18.56
C GLN A 128 15.48 -2.50 17.27
N MET A 129 16.81 -2.28 17.38
CA MET A 129 17.72 -2.40 16.24
C MET A 129 17.80 -3.82 15.67
N ASN A 130 17.61 -4.83 16.52
CA ASN A 130 17.60 -6.25 16.17
C ASN A 130 16.48 -6.63 15.18
N LEU A 131 15.37 -5.88 15.16
CA LEU A 131 14.27 -6.09 14.20
C LEU A 131 14.43 -5.23 12.94
N PHE A 132 15.11 -4.08 13.04
CA PHE A 132 15.29 -3.15 11.92
C PHE A 132 16.15 -3.75 10.80
N LEU A 133 17.36 -4.21 11.14
CA LEU A 133 18.36 -4.63 10.14
C LEU A 133 17.90 -5.84 9.31
N PRO A 134 17.28 -6.89 9.88
CA PRO A 134 16.76 -8.01 9.11
C PRO A 134 15.55 -7.65 8.24
N SER A 135 14.85 -6.54 8.54
CA SER A 135 13.64 -6.14 7.81
C SER A 135 13.94 -5.30 6.55
N LEU A 136 15.16 -4.78 6.37
CA LEU A 136 15.52 -4.01 5.17
C LEU A 136 15.49 -4.85 3.87
N PRO A 137 16.07 -6.06 3.80
CA PRO A 137 15.96 -6.91 2.61
C PRO A 137 14.52 -7.30 2.30
N VAL A 138 13.69 -7.46 3.33
CA VAL A 138 12.26 -7.77 3.23
C VAL A 138 11.52 -6.69 2.44
N VAL A 139 11.83 -5.41 2.69
CA VAL A 139 11.25 -4.27 1.99
C VAL A 139 11.60 -4.30 0.49
N LEU A 140 12.85 -4.68 0.15
CA LEU A 140 13.28 -4.79 -1.24
C LEU A 140 12.58 -5.93 -1.97
N VAL A 141 12.38 -7.07 -1.32
CA VAL A 141 11.61 -8.19 -1.89
C VAL A 141 10.15 -7.78 -2.07
N ALA A 142 9.54 -7.16 -1.06
CA ALA A 142 8.18 -6.67 -1.12
C ALA A 142 7.98 -5.63 -2.25
N MET A 143 8.97 -4.76 -2.48
CA MET A 143 8.97 -3.79 -3.58
C MET A 143 8.80 -4.49 -4.94
N VAL A 144 9.58 -5.54 -5.19
CA VAL A 144 9.53 -6.29 -6.45
C VAL A 144 8.17 -6.99 -6.60
N VAL A 145 7.73 -7.68 -5.55
CA VAL A 145 6.46 -8.43 -5.55
C VAL A 145 5.26 -7.50 -5.77
N ASN A 146 5.17 -6.40 -5.01
CA ASN A 146 4.10 -5.42 -5.14
C ASN A 146 4.10 -4.76 -6.52
N SER A 147 5.27 -4.52 -7.13
CA SER A 147 5.36 -3.94 -8.47
C SER A 147 4.78 -4.86 -9.55
N ILE A 148 5.10 -6.16 -9.47
CA ILE A 148 4.55 -7.18 -10.38
C ILE A 148 3.04 -7.30 -10.16
N PHE A 149 2.62 -7.39 -8.89
CA PHE A 149 1.21 -7.52 -8.55
C PHE A 149 0.40 -6.29 -8.97
N GLY A 150 0.96 -5.08 -8.84
CA GLY A 150 0.33 -3.84 -9.29
C GLY A 150 0.01 -3.81 -10.79
N LEU A 151 0.86 -4.40 -11.64
CA LEU A 151 0.56 -4.56 -13.06
C LEU A 151 -0.64 -5.47 -13.31
N ILE A 152 -0.72 -6.58 -12.58
CA ILE A 152 -1.83 -7.54 -12.68
C ILE A 152 -3.13 -6.86 -12.24
N LEU A 153 -3.11 -6.16 -11.12
CA LEU A 153 -4.26 -5.42 -10.59
C LEU A 153 -4.73 -4.33 -11.56
N MET A 154 -3.82 -3.53 -12.11
CA MET A 154 -4.17 -2.47 -13.06
C MET A 154 -4.77 -3.03 -14.36
N ASN A 155 -4.28 -4.18 -14.84
CA ASN A 155 -4.87 -4.84 -16.00
C ASN A 155 -6.28 -5.38 -15.69
N ALA A 156 -6.50 -5.93 -14.51
CA ALA A 156 -7.82 -6.38 -14.07
C ALA A 156 -8.79 -5.20 -13.94
N TYR A 157 -8.38 -4.10 -13.30
CA TYR A 157 -9.18 -2.89 -13.18
C TYR A 157 -9.57 -2.30 -14.53
N LYS A 158 -8.61 -2.13 -15.46
CA LYS A 158 -8.89 -1.62 -16.81
C LYS A 158 -9.87 -2.49 -17.60
N LYS A 159 -9.96 -3.80 -17.31
CA LYS A 159 -10.99 -4.68 -17.91
C LYS A 159 -12.35 -4.46 -17.27
N ILE A 160 -12.43 -4.38 -15.94
CA ILE A 160 -13.68 -4.15 -15.20
C ILE A 160 -14.27 -2.78 -15.56
N GLU A 161 -13.43 -1.74 -15.61
CA GLU A 161 -13.86 -0.37 -15.96
C GLU A 161 -14.45 -0.27 -17.37
N LYS A 162 -14.07 -1.15 -18.30
CA LYS A 162 -14.67 -1.20 -19.65
C LYS A 162 -16.03 -1.91 -19.70
N MET A 163 -16.39 -2.66 -18.67
CA MET A 163 -17.62 -3.44 -18.60
C MET A 163 -18.76 -2.68 -17.89
N ILE A 164 -18.45 -1.53 -17.26
CA ILE A 164 -19.37 -0.68 -16.49
C ILE A 164 -19.50 0.67 -17.17
#